data_AF-C1CW07-F1
#
_entry.id   AF-C1CW07-F1
#
_cell.length_a   1.000
_cell.length_b   1.000
_cell.length_c   1.000
_cell.angle_alpha   90.00
_cell.angle_beta   90.00
_cell.angle_gamma   90.00
#
_symmetry.space_group_name_H-M   'P 1'
#
loop_
_entity.id
_entity.type
_entity.pdbx_description
1 polymer ?
#
loop_
_entity_poly.entity_id
_entity_poly.type
_entity_poly.pdbx_seq_one_letter_code
_entity_poly.pdbx_strand_id
1 'polypeptide(L)'
;MSSHKPRGRRMGGPRGLGELMGATLGSAKLARGVQKAQAILAWPQAVGPQVARITRPRTQQGRVLFVEVRDSATAHHLTMQRHHFLKALNALLPDAPIEEIRFSVGTIRAPLDAPRAAPLPAPDRRRAREMAQAVTDPELQSVALRAAEAVTRARRWREEQGWRPCPVCGEPSSEQPCRACTLTLQDPNVKRAARALLRAPEQLNELPAVLGDSGTNAARYVALGLLTEQMELLALECVRSGQETGYREFLAQQAASFLALTFRKPRLAVGRADRAALPDRVRQVLNAGRD
;
A
#
# COMPACT_ATOMS: atom_id res chain seq x y z
N MET A 1 89.85 15.06 -1.04
CA MET A 1 89.85 16.55 -1.02
C MET A 1 88.39 16.99 -0.93
N SER A 2 87.87 17.13 0.28
CA SER A 2 87.55 18.42 0.94
C SER A 2 86.55 19.24 0.13
N SER A 3 85.24 19.13 0.36
CA SER A 3 84.44 19.80 1.42
C SER A 3 84.24 21.30 1.18
N HIS A 4 83.01 21.76 0.89
CA HIS A 4 82.31 22.84 1.62
C HIS A 4 80.84 23.05 1.17
N LYS A 5 79.95 23.11 2.16
CA LYS A 5 78.53 23.60 2.20
C LYS A 5 78.51 25.16 2.18
N PRO A 6 77.39 25.93 2.32
CA PRO A 6 75.94 25.64 2.35
C PRO A 6 75.03 26.72 1.66
N ARG A 7 73.70 26.66 1.94
CA ARG A 7 72.64 27.72 1.92
C ARG A 7 71.67 27.63 0.73
N GLY A 8 70.35 27.72 0.86
CA GLY A 8 69.47 27.93 2.01
C GLY A 8 68.01 27.71 1.59
N ARG A 9 67.16 27.38 2.57
CA ARG A 9 65.69 27.29 2.42
C ARG A 9 65.13 28.69 2.11
N ARG A 10 64.34 28.83 1.05
CA ARG A 10 63.31 29.88 0.94
C ARG A 10 61.96 29.23 0.66
N MET A 11 61.08 29.29 1.67
CA MET A 11 59.65 29.10 1.50
C MET A 11 59.07 30.28 0.71
N GLY A 12 58.01 30.01 -0.04
CA GLY A 12 56.93 30.98 -0.27
C GLY A 12 57.06 31.87 -1.50
N GLY A 13 57.07 31.29 -2.70
CA GLY A 13 56.55 32.01 -3.87
C GLY A 13 55.02 32.02 -3.82
N PRO A 14 54.34 33.10 -4.24
CA PRO A 14 52.88 33.14 -4.27
C PRO A 14 52.38 31.97 -5.11
N ARG A 15 51.47 31.16 -4.55
CA ARG A 15 50.77 30.10 -5.27
C ARG A 15 50.32 30.69 -6.61
N GLY A 16 50.84 30.13 -7.70
CA GLY A 16 50.60 30.67 -9.02
C GLY A 16 49.10 30.74 -9.25
N LEU A 17 48.62 31.91 -9.65
CA LEU A 17 47.22 32.11 -10.05
C LEU A 17 46.75 31.03 -11.04
N GLY A 18 47.68 30.46 -11.83
CA GLY A 18 47.46 29.32 -12.72
C GLY A 18 47.07 27.98 -12.04
N GLU A 19 47.54 27.68 -10.82
CA GLU A 19 47.12 26.47 -10.08
C GLU A 19 45.70 26.61 -9.52
N LEU A 20 45.33 27.81 -9.05
CA LEU A 20 43.97 28.11 -8.59
C LEU A 20 42.97 28.21 -9.76
N MET A 21 43.42 28.66 -10.94
CA MET A 21 42.63 28.62 -12.17
C MET A 21 42.48 27.20 -12.73
N GLY A 22 43.51 26.35 -12.61
CA GLY A 22 43.45 24.94 -13.01
C GLY A 22 42.47 24.12 -12.16
N ALA A 23 42.48 24.31 -10.84
CA ALA A 23 41.55 23.64 -9.93
C ALA A 23 40.09 24.10 -10.12
N THR A 24 39.86 25.39 -10.41
CA THR A 24 38.52 25.94 -10.67
C THR A 24 37.98 25.61 -12.06
N LEU A 25 38.83 25.51 -13.09
CA LEU A 25 38.44 25.00 -14.40
C LEU A 25 38.14 23.50 -14.36
N GLY A 26 38.90 22.73 -13.56
CA GLY A 26 38.64 21.32 -13.29
C GLY A 26 37.31 21.09 -12.58
N SER A 27 37.04 21.83 -11.50
CA SER A 27 35.76 21.76 -10.78
C SER A 27 34.59 22.24 -11.62
N ALA A 28 34.76 23.27 -12.46
CA ALA A 28 33.73 23.75 -13.37
C ALA A 28 33.47 22.79 -14.55
N LYS A 29 34.47 22.01 -15.00
CA LYS A 29 34.27 20.93 -16.00
C LYS A 29 33.58 19.72 -15.38
N LEU A 30 33.95 19.33 -14.16
CA LEU A 30 33.29 18.27 -13.39
C LEU A 30 31.84 18.63 -13.05
N ALA A 31 31.58 19.83 -12.54
CA ALA A 31 30.23 20.33 -12.26
C ALA A 31 29.37 20.36 -13.54
N ARG A 32 29.94 20.78 -14.68
CA ARG A 32 29.27 20.72 -16.00
C ARG A 32 29.04 19.29 -16.48
N GLY A 33 29.96 18.37 -16.22
CA GLY A 33 29.80 16.94 -16.54
C GLY A 33 28.71 16.27 -15.70
N VAL A 34 28.64 16.60 -14.40
CA VAL A 34 27.59 16.13 -13.49
C VAL A 34 26.23 16.72 -13.87
N GLN A 35 26.13 18.02 -14.13
CA GLN A 35 24.89 18.64 -14.64
C GLN A 35 24.38 18.00 -15.94
N LYS A 36 25.29 17.62 -16.85
CA LYS A 36 24.93 16.94 -18.12
C LYS A 36 24.50 15.49 -17.94
N ALA A 37 24.72 14.88 -16.77
CA ALA A 37 24.38 13.49 -16.49
C ALA A 37 23.26 13.32 -15.44
N GLN A 38 22.82 14.40 -14.79
CA GLN A 38 21.81 14.35 -13.71
C GLN A 38 20.50 13.71 -14.18
N ALA A 39 19.94 14.14 -15.31
CA ALA A 39 18.69 13.56 -15.84
C ALA A 39 18.86 12.11 -16.28
N ILE A 40 20.03 11.74 -16.79
CA ILE A 40 20.36 10.37 -17.19
C ILE A 40 20.38 9.45 -15.97
N LEU A 41 20.99 9.91 -14.86
CA LEU A 41 21.09 9.15 -13.61
C LEU A 41 19.76 9.09 -12.86
N ALA A 42 18.97 10.16 -12.87
CA ALA A 42 17.67 10.22 -12.19
C ALA A 42 16.57 9.45 -12.94
N TRP A 43 16.77 9.14 -14.22
CA TRP A 43 15.76 8.53 -15.08
C TRP A 43 15.12 7.25 -14.51
N PRO A 44 15.87 6.23 -14.03
CA PRO A 44 15.25 4.99 -13.54
C PRO A 44 14.36 5.21 -12.32
N GLN A 45 14.71 6.17 -11.45
CA GLN A 45 13.92 6.54 -10.29
C GLN A 45 12.65 7.29 -10.69
N ALA A 46 12.73 8.16 -11.70
CA ALA A 46 11.58 8.94 -12.18
C ALA A 46 10.52 8.08 -12.89
N VAL A 47 10.94 7.10 -13.70
CA VAL A 47 10.01 6.32 -14.56
C VAL A 47 9.66 4.94 -13.99
N GLY A 48 10.39 4.49 -12.98
CA GLY A 48 10.20 3.17 -12.38
C GLY A 48 10.77 2.01 -13.21
N PRO A 49 10.84 0.81 -12.62
CA PRO A 49 11.60 -0.32 -13.16
C PRO A 49 11.09 -0.86 -14.49
N GLN A 50 9.79 -0.76 -14.77
CA GLN A 50 9.20 -1.26 -16.02
C GLN A 50 9.62 -0.41 -17.21
N VAL A 51 9.47 0.91 -17.12
CA VAL A 51 9.84 1.85 -18.18
C VAL A 51 11.36 1.93 -18.32
N ALA A 52 12.10 1.93 -17.21
CA ALA A 52 13.57 1.95 -17.22
C ALA A 52 14.19 0.74 -17.94
N ARG A 53 13.51 -0.40 -17.98
CA ARG A 53 13.98 -1.61 -18.69
C ARG A 53 13.83 -1.53 -20.21
N ILE A 54 12.88 -0.73 -20.69
CA ILE A 54 12.54 -0.57 -22.11
C ILE A 54 12.93 0.80 -22.66
N THR A 55 13.68 1.59 -21.89
CA THR A 55 14.20 2.91 -22.28
C THR A 55 15.68 3.01 -21.95
N ARG A 56 16.42 3.84 -22.69
CA ARG A 56 17.82 4.16 -22.41
C ARG A 56 18.04 5.66 -22.55
N PRO A 57 18.18 6.43 -21.47
CA PRO A 57 18.55 7.83 -21.56
C PRO A 57 19.97 7.94 -22.13
N ARG A 58 20.11 8.57 -23.30
CA ARG A 58 21.38 8.61 -24.04
C ARG A 58 22.17 9.87 -23.75
N THR A 59 21.51 11.02 -23.80
CA THR A 59 22.15 12.32 -23.70
C THR A 59 21.14 13.36 -23.24
N GLN A 60 21.62 14.33 -22.46
CA GLN A 60 20.89 15.55 -22.15
C GLN A 60 21.55 16.72 -22.89
N GLN A 61 20.77 17.47 -23.67
CA GLN A 61 21.22 18.69 -24.33
C GLN A 61 20.38 19.85 -23.81
N GLY A 62 20.99 20.71 -22.99
CA GLY A 62 20.27 21.76 -22.28
C GLY A 62 19.16 21.16 -21.38
N ARG A 63 17.92 21.57 -21.62
CA ARG A 63 16.72 21.09 -20.91
C ARG A 63 15.96 20.00 -21.67
N VAL A 64 16.59 19.37 -22.68
CA VAL A 64 16.01 18.29 -23.47
C VAL A 64 16.73 16.97 -23.17
N LEU A 65 15.98 15.96 -22.74
CA LEU A 65 16.48 14.60 -22.53
C LEU A 65 16.15 13.71 -23.74
N PHE A 66 17.17 13.11 -24.34
CA PHE A 66 17.02 12.15 -25.43
C PHE A 66 17.07 10.72 -24.88
N VAL A 67 16.02 9.97 -25.18
CA VAL A 67 15.81 8.61 -24.67
C VAL A 67 15.62 7.66 -25.84
N GLU A 68 16.44 6.62 -25.90
CA GLU A 68 16.28 5.56 -26.89
C GLU A 68 15.28 4.51 -26.40
N VAL A 69 14.53 3.92 -27.35
CA VAL A 69 13.55 2.84 -27.15
C VAL A 69 13.74 1.71 -28.17
N ARG A 70 13.14 0.54 -27.93
CA ARG A 70 13.34 -0.66 -28.76
C ARG A 70 12.68 -0.58 -30.13
N ASP A 71 11.51 0.01 -30.21
CA ASP A 71 10.69 0.07 -31.42
C ASP A 71 9.84 1.35 -31.47
N SER A 72 9.27 1.63 -32.63
CA SER A 72 8.49 2.85 -32.91
C SER A 72 7.17 2.90 -32.13
N ALA A 73 6.53 1.75 -31.88
CA ALA A 73 5.30 1.68 -31.10
C ALA A 73 5.53 2.14 -29.66
N THR A 74 6.63 1.68 -29.05
CA THR A 74 7.07 2.13 -27.72
C THR A 74 7.42 3.61 -27.72
N ALA A 75 8.11 4.11 -28.76
CA ALA A 75 8.45 5.53 -28.87
C ALA A 75 7.19 6.41 -28.86
N HIS A 76 6.20 6.03 -29.66
CA HIS A 76 4.94 6.73 -29.78
C HIS A 76 4.16 6.72 -28.45
N HIS A 77 4.04 5.55 -27.81
CA HIS A 77 3.36 5.41 -26.53
C HIS A 77 3.97 6.27 -25.43
N LEU A 78 5.30 6.23 -25.27
CA LEU A 78 6.00 7.02 -24.25
C LEU A 78 5.97 8.53 -24.55
N THR A 79 5.92 8.91 -25.84
CA THR A 79 5.75 10.31 -26.23
C THR A 79 4.40 10.86 -25.77
N MET A 80 3.31 10.09 -25.92
CA MET A 80 1.99 10.49 -25.42
C MET A 80 1.97 10.68 -23.90
N GLN A 81 2.76 9.92 -23.16
CA GLN A 81 2.86 9.99 -21.70
C GLN A 81 3.95 10.96 -21.19
N ARG A 82 4.63 11.71 -22.08
CA ARG A 82 5.84 12.47 -21.72
C ARG A 82 5.66 13.41 -20.54
N HIS A 83 4.47 13.99 -20.39
CA HIS A 83 4.16 14.94 -19.33
C HIS A 83 4.25 14.31 -17.93
N HIS A 84 3.90 13.02 -17.79
CA HIS A 84 4.05 12.29 -16.53
C HIS A 84 5.52 12.11 -16.17
N PHE A 85 6.35 11.74 -17.15
CA PHE A 85 7.79 11.57 -16.95
C PHE A 85 8.49 12.89 -16.65
N LEU A 86 8.13 13.99 -17.33
CA LEU A 86 8.65 15.32 -17.03
C LEU A 86 8.34 15.73 -15.58
N LYS A 87 7.09 15.53 -15.14
CA LYS A 87 6.68 15.85 -13.77
C LYS A 87 7.47 15.04 -12.74
N ALA A 88 7.62 13.74 -12.95
CA ALA A 88 8.35 12.86 -12.04
C ALA A 88 9.86 13.20 -12.01
N LEU A 89 10.46 13.47 -13.16
CA LEU A 89 11.88 13.78 -13.28
C LEU A 89 12.22 15.14 -12.66
N ASN A 90 11.37 16.16 -12.85
CA ASN A 90 11.57 17.49 -12.27
C ASN A 90 11.33 17.52 -10.75
N ALA A 91 10.52 16.61 -10.21
CA ALA A 91 10.41 16.43 -8.75
C ALA A 91 11.72 15.95 -8.12
N LEU A 92 12.56 15.23 -8.88
CA LEU A 92 13.88 14.75 -8.45
C LEU A 92 15.00 15.75 -8.76
N LEU A 93 14.76 16.71 -9.67
CA LEU A 93 15.76 17.66 -10.18
C LEU A 93 15.26 19.11 -10.06
N PRO A 94 15.05 19.65 -8.84
CA PRO A 94 14.51 21.00 -8.64
C PRO A 94 15.43 22.10 -9.21
N ASP A 95 16.75 21.90 -9.15
CA ASP A 95 17.73 22.90 -9.58
C ASP A 95 18.09 22.84 -11.07
N ALA A 96 17.62 21.80 -11.79
CA ALA A 96 17.93 21.57 -13.20
C ALA A 96 16.75 20.93 -13.95
N PRO A 97 15.63 21.66 -14.12
CA PRO A 97 14.42 21.11 -14.71
C PRO A 97 14.60 20.80 -16.21
N ILE A 98 13.99 19.69 -16.62
CA ILE A 98 13.85 19.25 -18.00
C ILE A 98 12.52 19.79 -18.54
N GLU A 99 12.56 20.38 -19.73
CA GLU A 99 11.39 20.94 -20.43
C GLU A 99 10.81 19.95 -21.43
N GLU A 100 11.65 19.07 -21.97
CA GLU A 100 11.27 18.16 -23.03
C GLU A 100 11.99 16.81 -22.94
N ILE A 101 11.27 15.75 -23.28
CA ILE A 101 11.82 14.41 -23.48
C ILE A 101 11.53 14.00 -24.92
N ARG A 102 12.56 13.55 -25.64
CA ARG A 102 12.44 13.05 -27.01
C ARG A 102 12.77 11.58 -27.05
N PHE A 103 11.81 10.78 -27.53
CA PHE A 103 11.97 9.35 -27.71
C PHE A 103 12.35 9.02 -29.15
N SER A 104 13.37 8.19 -29.34
CA SER A 104 13.81 7.71 -30.65
C SER A 104 14.12 6.22 -30.63
N VAL A 105 13.95 5.54 -31.75
CA VAL A 105 14.33 4.12 -31.85
C VAL A 105 15.86 4.00 -31.82
N GLY A 106 16.37 3.08 -30.99
CA GLY A 106 17.81 2.88 -30.81
C GLY A 106 18.13 1.52 -30.19
N THR A 107 19.40 1.29 -29.88
CA THR A 107 19.85 0.01 -29.32
C THR A 107 19.78 0.02 -27.80
N ILE A 108 18.68 -0.53 -27.28
CA ILE A 108 18.58 -0.82 -25.85
C ILE A 108 19.28 -2.13 -25.57
N ARG A 109 20.49 -2.02 -25.01
CA ARG A 109 21.06 -3.12 -24.21
C ARG A 109 20.32 -3.11 -22.88
N ALA A 110 19.69 -4.24 -22.53
CA ALA A 110 19.10 -4.37 -21.20
C ALA A 110 20.19 -4.05 -20.16
N PRO A 111 19.93 -3.16 -19.18
CA PRO A 111 20.88 -2.95 -18.11
C PRO A 111 21.13 -4.30 -17.44
N LEU A 112 22.40 -4.71 -17.33
CA LEU A 112 22.78 -6.00 -16.73
C LEU A 112 22.20 -6.15 -15.31
N ASP A 113 22.04 -5.02 -14.62
CA ASP A 113 21.57 -4.94 -13.23
C ASP A 113 20.14 -4.40 -13.08
N ALA A 114 19.34 -4.34 -14.16
CA ALA A 114 17.93 -3.98 -14.01
C ALA A 114 17.25 -5.01 -13.09
N PRO A 115 16.73 -4.61 -11.90
CA PRO A 115 16.18 -5.56 -10.94
C PRO A 115 15.18 -6.44 -11.65
N ARG A 116 15.48 -7.75 -11.71
CA ARG A 116 14.53 -8.72 -12.20
C ARG A 116 13.36 -8.64 -11.23
N ALA A 117 12.17 -8.29 -11.74
CA ALA A 117 10.97 -8.29 -10.92
C ALA A 117 10.98 -9.59 -10.12
N ALA A 118 10.98 -9.47 -8.79
CA ALA A 118 11.09 -10.63 -7.93
C ALA A 118 10.01 -11.63 -8.37
N PRO A 119 10.37 -12.91 -8.53
CA PRO A 119 9.38 -13.91 -8.90
C PRO A 119 8.21 -13.83 -7.91
N LEU A 120 6.98 -13.90 -8.44
CA LEU A 120 5.79 -13.89 -7.58
C LEU A 120 5.92 -15.01 -6.54
N PRO A 121 5.50 -14.76 -5.28
CA PRO A 121 5.56 -15.77 -4.24
C PRO A 121 4.72 -16.98 -4.62
N ALA A 122 5.06 -18.14 -4.04
CA ALA A 122 4.32 -19.37 -4.26
C ALA A 122 2.85 -19.19 -3.85
N PRO A 123 1.89 -19.79 -4.59
CA PRO A 123 0.47 -19.66 -4.28
C PRO A 123 0.12 -20.30 -2.93
N ASP A 124 -0.92 -19.78 -2.28
CA ASP A 124 -1.53 -20.46 -1.15
C ASP A 124 -2.49 -21.52 -1.68
N ARG A 125 -2.00 -22.75 -1.87
CA ARG A 125 -2.78 -23.84 -2.45
C ARG A 125 -4.02 -24.21 -1.63
N ARG A 126 -3.98 -24.07 -0.30
CA ARG A 126 -5.14 -24.37 0.55
C ARG A 126 -6.23 -23.35 0.26
N ARG A 127 -5.89 -22.06 0.31
CA ARG A 127 -6.83 -20.97 0.05
C ARG A 127 -7.35 -20.96 -1.38
N ALA A 128 -6.49 -21.29 -2.36
CA ALA A 128 -6.90 -21.39 -3.75
C ALA A 128 -7.98 -22.48 -3.96
N ARG A 129 -7.84 -23.62 -3.26
CA ARG A 129 -8.86 -24.67 -3.27
C ARG A 129 -10.17 -24.20 -2.63
N GLU A 130 -10.10 -23.58 -1.45
CA GLU A 130 -11.29 -23.01 -0.78
C GLU A 130 -12.04 -22.03 -1.68
N MET A 131 -11.33 -21.17 -2.40
CA MET A 131 -11.95 -20.23 -3.36
C MET A 131 -12.59 -20.95 -4.55
N ALA A 132 -11.95 -22.01 -5.06
CA ALA A 132 -12.44 -22.76 -6.21
C ALA A 132 -13.56 -23.76 -5.88
N GLN A 133 -13.80 -24.06 -4.59
CA GLN A 133 -14.84 -25.00 -4.15
C GLN A 133 -16.25 -24.56 -4.53
N ALA A 134 -16.50 -23.25 -4.66
CA ALA A 134 -17.80 -22.73 -5.06
C ALA A 134 -18.15 -22.98 -6.54
N VAL A 135 -17.17 -23.40 -7.36
CA VAL A 135 -17.37 -23.72 -8.77
C VAL A 135 -17.72 -25.20 -8.90
N THR A 136 -19.00 -25.48 -9.13
CA THR A 136 -19.56 -26.84 -9.23
C THR A 136 -19.34 -27.47 -10.61
N ASP A 137 -19.11 -26.65 -11.64
CA ASP A 137 -18.88 -27.12 -13.02
C ASP A 137 -17.50 -27.79 -13.15
N PRO A 138 -17.45 -29.11 -13.47
CA PRO A 138 -16.19 -29.84 -13.61
C PRO A 138 -15.26 -29.31 -14.69
N GLU A 139 -15.79 -28.74 -15.79
CA GLU A 139 -14.97 -28.23 -16.90
C GLU A 139 -14.25 -26.94 -16.49
N LEU A 140 -14.92 -26.12 -15.68
CA LEU A 140 -14.37 -24.85 -15.19
C LEU A 140 -13.50 -25.02 -13.95
N GLN A 141 -13.58 -26.15 -13.24
CA GLN A 141 -12.90 -26.33 -11.96
C GLN A 141 -11.37 -26.21 -12.05
N SER A 142 -10.78 -26.73 -13.13
CA SER A 142 -9.33 -26.62 -13.37
C SER A 142 -8.88 -25.19 -13.70
N VAL A 143 -9.73 -24.42 -14.40
CA VAL A 143 -9.49 -23.01 -14.72
C VAL A 143 -9.68 -22.15 -13.47
N ALA A 144 -10.73 -22.42 -12.69
CA ALA A 144 -11.01 -21.75 -11.43
C ALA A 144 -9.86 -21.95 -10.43
N LEU A 145 -9.30 -23.15 -10.32
CA LEU A 145 -8.16 -23.42 -9.45
C LEU A 145 -6.92 -22.62 -9.87
N ARG A 146 -6.59 -22.57 -11.17
CA ARG A 146 -5.46 -21.76 -11.68
C ARG A 146 -5.67 -20.26 -11.44
N ALA A 147 -6.89 -19.76 -11.67
CA ALA A 147 -7.25 -18.38 -11.38
C ALA A 147 -7.12 -18.07 -9.88
N ALA A 148 -7.61 -18.97 -9.01
CA ALA A 148 -7.51 -18.83 -7.57
C ALA A 148 -6.04 -18.85 -7.10
N GLU A 149 -5.20 -19.74 -7.65
CA GLU A 149 -3.76 -19.72 -7.38
C GLU A 149 -3.14 -18.37 -7.76
N ALA A 150 -3.44 -17.82 -8.94
CA ALA A 150 -2.94 -16.51 -9.36
C ALA A 150 -3.36 -15.38 -8.41
N VAL A 151 -4.62 -15.39 -7.94
CA VAL A 151 -5.12 -14.43 -6.96
C VAL A 151 -4.35 -14.54 -5.64
N THR A 152 -4.08 -15.76 -5.16
CA THR A 152 -3.31 -15.95 -3.92
C THR A 152 -1.85 -15.51 -4.04
N ARG A 153 -1.21 -15.69 -5.21
CA ARG A 153 0.15 -15.16 -5.47
C ARG A 153 0.17 -13.64 -5.41
N ALA A 154 -0.77 -13.00 -6.11
CA ALA A 154 -0.89 -11.54 -6.13
C ALA A 154 -1.17 -10.98 -4.72
N ARG A 155 -1.98 -11.68 -3.93
CA ARG A 155 -2.25 -11.32 -2.54
C ARG A 155 -1.00 -11.44 -1.66
N ARG A 156 -0.29 -12.57 -1.69
CA ARG A 156 0.94 -12.76 -0.90
C ARG A 156 1.99 -11.70 -1.25
N TRP A 157 2.15 -11.40 -2.53
CA TRP A 157 3.07 -10.36 -2.99
C TRP A 157 2.71 -8.97 -2.43
N ARG A 158 1.41 -8.65 -2.38
CA ARG A 158 0.91 -7.42 -1.75
C ARG A 158 1.16 -7.42 -0.23
N GLU A 159 0.87 -8.53 0.45
CA GLU A 159 1.09 -8.69 1.91
C GLU A 159 2.56 -8.56 2.29
N GLU A 160 3.49 -9.14 1.50
CA GLU A 160 4.94 -8.98 1.65
C GLU A 160 5.39 -7.52 1.49
N GLN A 161 4.63 -6.70 0.76
CA GLN A 161 4.83 -5.26 0.64
C GLN A 161 4.02 -4.43 1.65
N GLY A 162 3.49 -5.06 2.70
CA GLY A 162 2.76 -4.40 3.78
C GLY A 162 1.29 -4.08 3.48
N TRP A 163 0.75 -4.50 2.33
CA TRP A 163 -0.67 -4.32 2.03
C TRP A 163 -1.51 -5.36 2.76
N ARG A 164 -2.46 -4.88 3.56
CA ARG A 164 -3.38 -5.72 4.33
C ARG A 164 -4.82 -5.35 4.04
N PRO A 165 -5.77 -6.29 4.18
CA PRO A 165 -7.19 -5.96 4.01
C PRO A 165 -7.61 -4.89 5.04
N CYS A 166 -8.33 -3.88 4.58
CA CYS A 166 -8.89 -2.86 5.44
C CYS A 166 -9.91 -3.50 6.40
N PRO A 167 -9.86 -3.25 7.72
CA PRO A 167 -10.81 -3.83 8.67
C PRO A 167 -12.26 -3.32 8.48
N VAL A 168 -12.45 -2.24 7.74
CA VAL A 168 -13.77 -1.62 7.49
C VAL A 168 -14.41 -2.18 6.23
N CYS A 169 -13.76 -2.00 5.07
CA CYS A 169 -14.30 -2.40 3.77
C CYS A 169 -13.74 -3.71 3.21
N GLY A 170 -12.66 -4.26 3.77
CA GLY A 170 -11.99 -5.47 3.29
C GLY A 170 -10.98 -5.26 2.16
N GLU A 171 -11.00 -4.09 1.50
CA GLU A 171 -10.13 -3.82 0.35
C GLU A 171 -8.64 -3.76 0.78
N PRO A 172 -7.70 -4.34 0.01
CA PRO A 172 -6.27 -4.25 0.30
C PRO A 172 -5.79 -2.80 0.30
N SER A 173 -5.09 -2.40 1.36
CA SER A 173 -4.50 -1.08 1.48
C SER A 173 -3.16 -1.15 2.21
N SER A 174 -2.24 -0.23 1.90
CA SER A 174 -1.00 -0.03 2.64
C SER A 174 -1.21 0.60 4.03
N GLU A 175 -2.38 1.20 4.27
CA GLU A 175 -2.77 1.83 5.55
C GLU A 175 -4.03 1.15 6.11
N GLN A 176 -4.16 1.06 7.44
CA GLN A 176 -5.32 0.44 8.10
C GLN A 176 -5.87 1.32 9.23
N PRO A 177 -7.15 1.76 9.16
CA PRO A 177 -8.06 1.65 8.01
C PRO A 177 -7.51 2.33 6.75
N CYS A 178 -8.03 1.97 5.57
CA CYS A 178 -7.60 2.64 4.34
C CYS A 178 -7.99 4.13 4.40
N ARG A 179 -7.29 4.99 3.66
CA ARG A 179 -7.54 6.44 3.66
C ARG A 179 -9.01 6.82 3.40
N ALA A 180 -9.67 6.14 2.48
CA ALA A 180 -11.10 6.37 2.20
C ALA A 180 -11.98 6.05 3.42
N CYS A 181 -11.80 4.87 4.03
CA CYS A 181 -12.55 4.49 5.22
C CYS A 181 -12.24 5.41 6.42
N THR A 182 -11.01 5.89 6.56
CA THR A 182 -10.64 6.86 7.60
C THR A 182 -11.48 8.14 7.49
N LEU A 183 -11.72 8.64 6.28
CA LEU A 183 -12.60 9.79 6.06
C LEU A 183 -14.07 9.44 6.32
N THR A 184 -14.54 8.31 5.81
CA THR A 184 -15.94 7.86 6.01
C THR A 184 -16.28 7.66 7.50
N LEU A 185 -15.34 7.16 8.31
CA LEU A 185 -15.53 6.97 9.75
C LEU A 185 -15.73 8.29 10.51
N GLN A 186 -15.32 9.43 9.94
CA GLN A 186 -15.50 10.73 10.56
C GLN A 186 -16.93 11.28 10.38
N ASP A 187 -17.67 10.78 9.38
CA ASP A 187 -19.02 11.25 9.04
C ASP A 187 -20.01 11.10 10.22
N PRO A 188 -20.68 12.18 10.66
CA PRO A 188 -21.70 12.14 11.71
C PRO A 188 -22.88 11.22 11.40
N ASN A 189 -23.29 11.08 10.15
CA ASN A 189 -24.39 10.21 9.74
C ASN A 189 -24.01 8.73 9.90
N VAL A 190 -22.75 8.38 9.58
CA VAL A 190 -22.20 7.04 9.85
C VAL A 190 -22.22 6.73 11.35
N LYS A 191 -21.81 7.69 12.20
CA LYS A 191 -21.86 7.52 13.66
C LYS A 191 -23.29 7.39 14.19
N ARG A 192 -24.25 8.13 13.63
CA ARG A 192 -25.67 8.03 13.99
C ARG A 192 -26.24 6.67 13.60
N ALA A 193 -25.98 6.22 12.37
CA ALA A 193 -26.39 4.91 11.88
C ALA A 193 -25.78 3.78 12.72
N ALA A 194 -24.48 3.87 13.05
CA ALA A 194 -23.82 2.90 13.93
C ALA A 194 -24.56 2.75 15.28
N ARG A 195 -24.94 3.86 15.93
CA ARG A 195 -25.71 3.84 17.18
C ARG A 195 -27.09 3.19 17.03
N ALA A 196 -27.76 3.38 15.90
CA ALA A 196 -29.04 2.72 15.62
C ALA A 196 -28.87 1.19 15.50
N LEU A 197 -27.79 0.74 14.85
CA LEU A 197 -27.48 -0.69 14.66
C LEU A 197 -27.24 -1.45 15.97
N LEU A 198 -26.84 -0.79 17.06
CA LEU A 198 -26.73 -1.43 18.39
C LEU A 198 -28.08 -2.03 18.82
N ARG A 199 -29.18 -1.33 18.51
CA ARG A 199 -30.55 -1.72 18.92
C ARG A 199 -31.32 -2.42 17.82
N ALA A 200 -31.06 -2.12 16.55
CA ALA A 200 -31.76 -2.69 15.40
C ALA A 200 -30.78 -3.03 14.26
N PRO A 201 -30.00 -4.12 14.37
CA PRO A 201 -29.01 -4.52 13.37
C PRO A 201 -29.64 -4.92 12.03
N GLU A 202 -30.94 -5.20 11.99
CA GLU A 202 -31.70 -5.47 10.77
C GLU A 202 -31.67 -4.28 9.80
N GLN A 203 -31.56 -3.05 10.33
CA GLN A 203 -31.43 -1.83 9.53
C GLN A 203 -30.16 -1.80 8.67
N LEU A 204 -29.18 -2.67 8.94
CA LEU A 204 -27.96 -2.78 8.13
C LEU A 204 -28.27 -2.99 6.65
N ASN A 205 -29.35 -3.69 6.32
CA ASN A 205 -29.74 -3.98 4.94
C ASN A 205 -30.34 -2.76 4.21
N GLU A 206 -30.81 -1.75 4.94
CA GLU A 206 -31.42 -0.54 4.41
C GLU A 206 -30.39 0.59 4.21
N LEU A 207 -29.29 0.55 4.98
CA LEU A 207 -28.24 1.57 4.95
C LEU A 207 -27.58 1.80 3.58
N PRO A 208 -27.40 0.80 2.69
CA PRO A 208 -26.80 1.05 1.38
C PRO A 208 -27.54 2.10 0.55
N ALA A 209 -28.87 2.19 0.69
CA ALA A 209 -29.68 3.20 -0.02
C ALA A 209 -29.44 4.63 0.50
N VAL A 210 -29.00 4.78 1.75
CA VAL A 210 -28.85 6.08 2.42
C VAL A 210 -27.40 6.54 2.47
N LEU A 211 -26.47 5.61 2.75
CA LEU A 211 -25.05 5.90 3.01
C LEU A 211 -24.11 5.24 2.01
N GLY A 212 -24.63 4.46 1.05
CA GLY A 212 -23.84 3.62 0.15
C GLY A 212 -23.11 2.48 0.87
N ASP A 213 -22.40 1.66 0.12
CA ASP A 213 -21.67 0.50 0.67
C ASP A 213 -20.55 0.92 1.62
N SER A 214 -19.84 2.01 1.30
CA SER A 214 -18.75 2.53 2.12
C SER A 214 -19.26 3.00 3.48
N GLY A 215 -20.33 3.80 3.50
CA GLY A 215 -20.94 4.28 4.75
C GLY A 215 -21.59 3.15 5.55
N THR A 216 -22.22 2.18 4.89
CA THR A 216 -22.79 0.98 5.52
C THR A 216 -21.71 0.15 6.21
N ASN A 217 -20.59 -0.12 5.53
CA ASN A 217 -19.46 -0.85 6.10
C ASN A 217 -18.82 -0.10 7.27
N ALA A 218 -18.69 1.22 7.17
CA ALA A 218 -18.19 2.06 8.26
C ALA A 218 -19.12 2.06 9.47
N ALA A 219 -20.44 2.19 9.27
CA ALA A 219 -21.43 2.17 10.35
C ALA A 219 -21.42 0.82 11.09
N ARG A 220 -21.37 -0.28 10.33
CA ARG A 220 -21.24 -1.63 10.88
C ARG A 220 -19.94 -1.82 11.66
N TYR A 221 -18.81 -1.33 11.15
CA TYR A 221 -17.52 -1.42 11.83
C TYR A 221 -17.54 -0.68 13.18
N VAL A 222 -18.08 0.54 13.21
CA VAL A 222 -18.22 1.32 14.45
C VAL A 222 -19.18 0.62 15.42
N ALA A 223 -20.32 0.11 14.95
CA ALA A 223 -21.28 -0.60 15.78
C ALA A 223 -20.68 -1.86 16.44
N LEU A 224 -19.90 -2.65 15.68
CA LEU A 224 -19.21 -3.82 16.20
C LEU A 224 -18.18 -3.46 17.28
N GLY A 225 -17.44 -2.35 17.12
CA GLY A 225 -16.52 -1.85 18.15
C GLY A 225 -17.26 -1.49 19.44
N LEU A 226 -18.33 -0.69 19.34
CA LEU A 226 -19.14 -0.28 20.49
C LEU A 226 -19.78 -1.47 21.22
N LEU A 227 -20.31 -2.45 20.48
CA LEU A 227 -20.87 -3.66 21.06
C LEU A 227 -19.81 -4.49 21.78
N THR A 228 -18.60 -4.57 21.22
CA THR A 228 -17.48 -5.29 21.87
C THR A 228 -17.18 -4.69 23.23
N GLU A 229 -16.98 -3.36 23.30
CA GLU A 229 -16.73 -2.65 24.56
C GLU A 229 -17.87 -2.83 25.57
N GLN A 230 -19.12 -2.70 25.14
CA GLN A 230 -20.30 -2.89 26.01
C GLN A 230 -20.38 -4.31 26.57
N MET A 231 -20.18 -5.32 25.72
CA MET A 231 -20.25 -6.72 26.16
C MET A 231 -19.12 -7.08 27.14
N GLU A 232 -17.92 -6.53 26.95
CA GLU A 232 -16.80 -6.77 27.88
C GLU A 232 -17.08 -6.20 29.27
N LEU A 233 -17.63 -4.99 29.36
CA LEU A 233 -18.05 -4.38 30.62
C LEU A 233 -19.16 -5.20 31.29
N LEU A 234 -20.19 -5.58 30.54
CA LEU A 234 -21.30 -6.39 31.07
C LEU A 234 -20.85 -7.78 31.53
N ALA A 235 -19.92 -8.41 30.82
CA ALA A 235 -19.35 -9.69 31.21
C ALA A 235 -18.61 -9.59 32.54
N LEU A 236 -17.87 -8.49 32.78
CA LEU A 236 -17.23 -8.24 34.07
C LEU A 236 -18.25 -8.03 35.19
N GLU A 237 -19.31 -7.26 34.95
CA GLU A 237 -20.35 -7.04 35.95
C GLU A 237 -21.12 -8.33 36.29
N CYS A 238 -21.40 -9.20 35.31
CA CYS A 238 -22.01 -10.51 35.55
C CYS A 238 -21.18 -11.38 36.51
N VAL A 239 -19.85 -11.33 36.41
CA VAL A 239 -18.95 -12.07 37.30
C VAL A 239 -18.92 -11.45 38.70
N ARG A 240 -18.95 -10.12 38.79
CA ARG A 240 -18.93 -9.38 40.06
C ARG A 240 -20.21 -9.52 40.87
N SER A 241 -21.36 -9.46 40.22
CA SER A 241 -22.68 -9.54 40.87
C SER A 241 -23.13 -10.96 41.20
N GLY A 242 -22.31 -11.99 40.92
CA GLY A 242 -22.67 -13.38 41.18
C GLY A 242 -23.76 -13.92 40.24
N GLN A 243 -23.78 -13.47 38.98
CA GLN A 243 -24.77 -13.82 37.96
C GLN A 243 -26.21 -13.34 38.22
N GLU A 244 -26.38 -12.10 38.67
CA GLU A 244 -27.70 -11.46 38.61
C GLU A 244 -28.29 -11.56 37.18
N THR A 245 -29.56 -11.97 37.10
CA THR A 245 -30.22 -12.33 35.83
C THR A 245 -30.27 -11.18 34.84
N GLY A 246 -30.45 -9.94 35.30
CA GLY A 246 -30.58 -8.75 34.44
C GLY A 246 -29.34 -8.44 33.61
N TYR A 247 -28.14 -8.49 34.19
CA TYR A 247 -26.89 -8.22 33.44
C TYR A 247 -26.62 -9.30 32.39
N ARG A 248 -26.93 -10.55 32.72
CA ARG A 248 -26.75 -11.69 31.84
C ARG A 248 -27.72 -11.65 30.64
N GLU A 249 -28.97 -11.29 30.87
CA GLU A 249 -29.96 -11.08 29.81
C GLU A 249 -29.56 -9.95 28.87
N PHE A 250 -29.12 -8.82 29.42
CA PHE A 250 -28.65 -7.70 28.61
C PHE A 250 -27.39 -8.05 27.82
N LEU A 251 -26.45 -8.78 28.41
CA LEU A 251 -25.28 -9.33 27.72
C LEU A 251 -25.69 -10.23 26.55
N ALA A 252 -26.67 -11.11 26.74
CA ALA A 252 -27.18 -11.98 25.69
C ALA A 252 -27.82 -11.19 24.53
N GLN A 253 -28.53 -10.10 24.82
CA GLN A 253 -29.11 -9.22 23.82
C GLN A 253 -28.02 -8.48 23.00
N GLN A 254 -26.99 -7.95 23.66
CA GLN A 254 -25.86 -7.32 22.96
C GLN A 254 -25.09 -8.34 22.11
N ALA A 255 -24.87 -9.54 22.63
CA ALA A 255 -24.23 -10.64 21.90
C ALA A 255 -25.02 -11.04 20.64
N ALA A 256 -26.36 -11.12 20.71
CA ALA A 256 -27.18 -11.39 19.53
C ALA A 256 -27.03 -10.30 18.46
N SER A 257 -26.97 -9.03 18.87
CA SER A 257 -26.75 -7.89 17.97
C SER A 257 -25.38 -7.93 17.30
N PHE A 258 -24.34 -8.21 18.08
CA PHE A 258 -22.98 -8.36 17.59
C PHE A 258 -22.88 -9.47 16.54
N LEU A 259 -23.47 -10.63 16.82
CA LEU A 259 -23.46 -11.77 15.90
C LEU A 259 -24.26 -11.50 14.63
N ALA A 260 -25.42 -10.83 14.74
CA ALA A 260 -26.22 -10.41 13.59
C ALA A 260 -25.41 -9.51 12.64
N LEU A 261 -24.70 -8.51 13.17
CA LEU A 261 -23.84 -7.60 12.39
C LEU A 261 -22.56 -8.27 11.87
N THR A 262 -22.02 -9.25 12.61
CA THR A 262 -20.82 -10.00 12.20
C THR A 262 -21.12 -10.87 11.00
N PHE A 263 -22.23 -11.62 11.04
CA PHE A 263 -22.63 -12.54 9.98
C PHE A 263 -23.56 -11.91 8.94
N ARG A 264 -23.91 -10.62 9.09
CA ARG A 264 -24.84 -9.87 8.22
C ARG A 264 -26.16 -10.61 8.00
N LYS A 265 -26.75 -11.11 9.09
CA LYS A 265 -28.02 -11.83 9.08
C LYS A 265 -28.97 -11.29 10.15
N PRO A 266 -30.29 -11.47 10.00
CA PRO A 266 -31.26 -11.03 11.02
C PRO A 266 -30.95 -11.65 12.38
N ARG A 267 -31.24 -10.94 13.49
CA ARG A 267 -31.00 -11.48 14.85
C ARG A 267 -31.69 -12.82 15.09
N LEU A 268 -32.89 -13.01 14.55
CA LEU A 268 -33.64 -14.27 14.66
C LEU A 268 -32.94 -15.46 14.00
N ALA A 269 -32.05 -15.21 13.02
CA ALA A 269 -31.26 -16.24 12.34
C ALA A 269 -29.91 -16.52 13.04
N VAL A 270 -29.62 -15.85 14.16
CA VAL A 270 -28.44 -16.13 15.00
C VAL A 270 -28.71 -17.38 15.82
N GLY A 271 -27.92 -18.42 15.55
CA GLY A 271 -28.00 -19.72 16.20
C GLY A 271 -26.89 -19.95 17.22
N ARG A 272 -26.91 -21.12 17.83
CA ARG A 272 -25.91 -21.53 18.85
C ARG A 272 -24.49 -21.61 18.29
N ALA A 273 -24.33 -22.06 17.04
CA ALA A 273 -23.02 -22.21 16.40
C ALA A 273 -22.29 -20.86 16.23
N ASP A 274 -23.03 -19.77 16.02
CA ASP A 274 -22.47 -18.44 15.83
C ASP A 274 -21.74 -17.90 17.07
N ARG A 275 -22.10 -18.40 18.27
CA ARG A 275 -21.47 -17.99 19.53
C ARG A 275 -19.96 -18.25 19.56
N ALA A 276 -19.44 -19.10 18.69
CA ALA A 276 -18.00 -19.29 18.53
C ALA A 276 -17.27 -17.99 18.17
N ALA A 277 -17.95 -17.02 17.53
CA ALA A 277 -17.38 -15.73 17.13
C ALA A 277 -17.45 -14.64 18.22
N LEU A 278 -18.04 -14.92 19.39
CA LEU A 278 -18.06 -13.98 20.52
C LEU A 278 -16.68 -13.88 21.18
N PRO A 279 -16.33 -12.72 21.79
CA PRO A 279 -15.15 -12.61 22.65
C PRO A 279 -15.14 -13.66 23.75
N ASP A 280 -13.96 -14.17 24.11
CA ASP A 280 -13.83 -15.35 24.98
C ASP A 280 -14.53 -15.19 26.33
N ARG A 281 -14.35 -14.04 27.00
CA ARG A 281 -15.00 -13.75 28.30
C ARG A 281 -16.52 -13.73 28.19
N VAL A 282 -17.05 -13.06 27.16
CA VAL A 282 -18.49 -12.98 26.89
C VAL A 282 -19.07 -14.37 26.65
N ARG A 283 -18.39 -15.17 25.83
CA ARG A 283 -18.76 -16.55 25.53
C ARG A 283 -18.76 -17.43 26.78
N GLN A 284 -17.75 -17.31 27.64
CA GLN A 284 -17.66 -18.05 28.90
C GLN A 284 -18.81 -17.71 29.86
N VAL A 285 -19.05 -16.42 30.11
CA VAL A 285 -20.14 -15.96 30.98
C VAL A 285 -21.48 -16.49 30.47
N LEU A 286 -21.80 -16.31 29.18
CA LEU A 286 -23.07 -16.77 28.61
C LEU A 286 -23.22 -18.31 28.59
N ASN A 287 -22.13 -19.07 28.66
CA ASN A 287 -22.17 -20.53 28.76
C ASN A 287 -22.29 -21.02 30.22
N ALA A 288 -21.73 -20.29 31.20
CA ALA A 288 -21.59 -20.74 32.60
C ALA A 288 -22.87 -20.71 33.46
N GLY A 289 -23.95 -20.05 33.03
CA GLY A 289 -25.24 -20.02 33.74
C GLY A 289 -26.32 -20.76 32.96
N ARG A 290 -25.99 -21.97 32.53
CA ARG A 290 -26.91 -22.95 31.95
C ARG A 290 -26.73 -24.24 32.75
N ASP A 291 -27.24 -24.22 33.97
CA ASP A 291 -27.61 -25.40 34.75
C ASP A 291 -29.12 -25.34 34.98
#